data_AF-A0A3B8P1S2-F1
#
_entry.id   AF-A0A3B8P1S2-F1
#
_cell.length_a   1.000
_cell.length_b   1.000
_cell.length_c   1.000
_cell.angle_alpha   90.00
_cell.angle_beta   90.00
_cell.angle_gamma   90.00
#
_symmetry.space_group_name_H-M   'P 1'
#
loop_
_entity.id
_entity.type
_entity.pdbx_description
1 polymer ?
#
loop_
_entity_poly.entity_id
_entity_poly.type
_entity_poly.pdbx_seq_one_letter_code
_entity_poly.pdbx_strand_id
1 'polypeptide(L)' 'MPIAQALALIERRRELQRHLALLFNRRSQWSSTQRKRGAATIENLTQQVEDITEQLAQDAAA' A
#
# COMPACT_ATOMS: atom_id res chain seq x y z
N MET A 1 -2.74 -15.76 13.52
CA MET A 1 -2.84 -14.44 14.17
C MET A 1 -4.26 -14.26 14.69
N PRO A 2 -4.52 -13.34 15.64
CA PRO A 2 -5.89 -13.03 16.06
C PRO A 2 -6.72 -12.46 14.91
N ILE A 3 -7.98 -12.90 14.76
CA ILE A 3 -8.90 -12.48 13.69
C ILE A 3 -9.02 -10.95 13.60
N ALA A 4 -9.10 -10.26 14.75
CA ALA A 4 -9.18 -8.80 14.79
C ALA A 4 -7.93 -8.13 14.17
N GLN A 5 -6.75 -8.73 14.35
CA GLN A 5 -5.51 -8.23 13.78
C GLN A 5 -5.46 -8.48 12.27
N ALA A 6 -5.91 -9.65 11.81
CA ALA A 6 -6.03 -9.96 10.38
C ALA A 6 -6.97 -8.98 9.67
N LEU A 7 -8.13 -8.67 10.28
CA LEU A 7 -9.08 -7.70 9.75
C LEU A 7 -8.48 -6.29 9.65
N ALA A 8 -7.77 -5.85 10.70
CA ALA A 8 -7.09 -4.56 10.69
C ALA A 8 -6.04 -4.47 9.56
N LEU A 9 -5.28 -5.54 9.32
CA LEU A 9 -4.32 -5.61 8.21
C LEU A 9 -5.02 -5.57 6.84
N ILE A 10 -6.13 -6.30 6.68
CA ILE A 10 -6.92 -6.29 5.44
C ILE A 10 -7.48 -4.88 5.15
N GLU A 11 -7.99 -4.19 6.16
CA GLU A 11 -8.47 -2.83 6.04
C GLU A 11 -7.34 -1.86 5.67
N ARG A 12 -6.19 -1.98 6.36
CA ARG A 12 -5.01 -1.17 6.07
C ARG A 12 -4.51 -1.38 4.64
N ARG A 13 -4.46 -2.63 4.16
CA ARG A 13 -4.10 -2.94 2.77
C ARG A 13 -5.04 -2.25 1.77
N ARG A 14 -6.36 -2.31 2.01
CA ARG A 14 -7.37 -1.65 1.15
C ARG A 14 -7.23 -0.13 1.16
N GLU A 15 -6.89 0.47 2.29
CA GLU A 15 -6.60 1.90 2.39
C GLU A 15 -5.37 2.29 1.56
N LEU A 16 -4.26 1.57 1.70
CA LEU A 16 -3.03 1.83 0.95
C LEU A 16 -3.23 1.67 -0.55
N GLN A 17 -3.97 0.64 -0.99
CA GLN A 17 -4.33 0.44 -2.40
C GLN A 17 -5.17 1.61 -2.96
N ARG A 18 -6.11 2.16 -2.16
CA ARG A 18 -6.86 3.36 -2.55
C ARG A 18 -5.97 4.59 -2.66
N HIS A 19 -5.04 4.79 -1.73
CA HIS A 19 -4.07 5.88 -1.80
C HIS A 19 -3.17 5.77 -3.04
N LEU A 20 -2.66 4.57 -3.34
CA LEU A 20 -1.89 4.32 -4.56
C LEU A 20 -2.70 4.65 -5.82
N ALA A 21 -3.95 4.21 -5.91
CA ALA A 21 -4.81 4.53 -7.05
C ALA A 21 -5.00 6.05 -7.23
N LEU A 22 -5.19 6.79 -6.14
CA LEU A 22 -5.30 8.25 -6.17
C LEU A 22 -3.99 8.92 -6.62
N LEU A 23 -2.84 8.44 -6.13
CA LEU A 23 -1.53 8.96 -6.54
C LEU A 23 -1.27 8.70 -8.02
N PHE A 24 -1.58 7.50 -8.52
CA PHE A 24 -1.43 7.18 -9.94
C PHE A 24 -2.36 8.04 -10.82
N ASN A 25 -3.62 8.22 -10.42
CA ASN A 25 -4.57 9.07 -11.16
C ASN A 25 -4.11 10.54 -11.25
N ARG A 26 -3.45 11.05 -10.21
CA ARG A 26 -2.97 12.44 -10.17
C ARG A 26 -1.57 12.63 -10.74
N ARG A 27 -0.84 11.54 -11.02
CA ARG A 27 0.57 11.57 -11.45
C ARG A 27 0.81 12.39 -12.73
N SER A 28 -0.17 12.43 -13.64
CA SER A 28 -0.09 13.21 -14.88
C SER A 28 -0.05 14.72 -14.66
N GLN A 29 -0.57 15.20 -13.51
CA GLN A 29 -0.61 16.61 -13.13
C GLN A 29 0.61 17.05 -12.32
N TRP A 30 1.54 16.12 -12.04
CA TRP A 30 2.69 16.41 -11.19
C TRP A 30 3.81 17.12 -11.96
N SER A 31 4.33 18.19 -11.35
CA SER A 31 5.61 18.79 -11.74
C SER A 31 6.77 17.78 -11.64
N SER A 32 7.91 18.09 -12.26
CA SER A 32 9.10 17.21 -12.22
C SER A 32 9.54 16.85 -10.78
N THR A 33 9.54 17.83 -9.88
CA THR A 33 9.88 17.63 -8.46
C THR A 33 8.85 16.76 -7.73
N GLN A 34 7.56 16.98 -7.99
CA GLN A 34 6.50 16.14 -7.43
C GLN A 34 6.57 14.70 -7.97
N ARG A 35 6.96 14.50 -9.24
CA ARG A 35 7.17 13.17 -9.80
C ARG A 35 8.28 12.39 -9.12
N LYS A 36 9.41 13.04 -8.79
CA LYS A 36 10.50 12.39 -8.05
C LYS A 36 10.09 12.01 -6.63
N ARG A 37 9.49 12.95 -5.88
CA ARG A 37 9.02 12.69 -4.51
C ARG A 37 7.90 11.65 -4.48
N GLY A 38 6.93 11.80 -5.38
CA GLY A 38 5.80 10.90 -5.49
C GLY A 38 6.19 9.50 -5.97
N ALA A 39 7.27 9.33 -6.75
CA ALA A 39 7.80 8.01 -7.09
C ALA A 39 8.28 7.26 -5.85
N ALA A 40 9.09 7.91 -4.99
CA ALA A 40 9.53 7.31 -3.73
C ALA A 40 8.35 7.02 -2.78
N THR A 41 7.35 7.90 -2.74
CA THR A 41 6.12 7.66 -1.97
C THR A 41 5.32 6.46 -2.50
N ILE A 42 5.16 6.34 -3.83
CA ILE A 42 4.48 5.21 -4.45
C ILE A 42 5.22 3.91 -4.15
N GLU A 43 6.54 3.89 -4.32
CA GLU A 43 7.38 2.72 -4.02
C GLU A 43 7.23 2.27 -2.56
N ASN A 44 7.31 3.21 -1.61
CA ASN A 44 7.12 2.90 -0.20
C ASN A 44 5.73 2.36 0.13
N LEU A 45 4.68 2.94 -0.45
CA LEU A 45 3.30 2.46 -0.24
C LEU A 45 3.06 1.09 -0.88
N THR A 46 3.69 0.82 -2.03
CA THR A 46 3.65 -0.50 -2.68
C THR A 46 4.34 -1.54 -1.79
N GLN A 47 5.53 -1.24 -1.26
CA GLN A 47 6.22 -2.16 -0.34
C GLN A 47 5.36 -2.49 0.89
N GLN A 48 4.72 -1.49 1.51
CA GLN A 48 3.81 -1.74 2.63
C GLN A 48 2.63 -2.66 2.26
N VAL A 49 2.11 -2.57 1.04
CA VAL A 49 1.04 -3.48 0.57
C VAL A 49 1.55 -4.90 0.39
N GLU A 50 2.77 -5.07 -0.12
CA GLU A 50 3.43 -6.37 -0.26
C GLU A 50 3.69 -6.99 1.12
N ASP A 51 4.29 -6.24 2.05
CA ASP A 51 4.59 -6.71 3.41
C ASP A 51 3.33 -7.18 4.13
N ILE A 52 2.23 -6.41 4.05
CA ILE A 52 0.95 -6.80 4.65
C ILE A 52 0.38 -8.05 3.96
N THR A 53 0.55 -8.18 2.65
CA THR A 53 0.06 -9.34 1.91
C THR A 53 0.84 -10.59 2.27
N GLU A 54 2.17 -10.48 2.40
CA GLU A 54 3.02 -11.57 2.86
C GLU A 54 2.69 -11.97 4.29
N GLN A 55 2.52 -11.01 5.21
CA GLN A 55 2.15 -11.28 6.59
C GLN A 55 0.82 -12.03 6.70
N LEU A 56 -0.18 -11.65 5.90
CA LEU A 56 -1.47 -12.35 5.84
C LEU A 56 -1.34 -13.75 5.23
N ALA A 57 -0.47 -13.94 4.24
CA ALA A 57 -0.24 -15.23 3.59
C ALA A 57 0.50 -16.21 4.51
N GLN A 58 1.53 -15.74 5.22
CA GLN A 58 2.27 -16.52 6.21
C GLN A 58 1.33 -16.99 7.34
N ASP A 59 0.43 -16.11 7.78
CA ASP A 59 -0.53 -16.45 8.83
C ASP A 59 -1.61 -17.46 8.40
N ALA A 60 -2.02 -17.41 7.13
CA ALA A 60 -2.96 -18.38 6.57
C ALA A 60 -2.33 -19.76 6.30
N ALA A 61 -1.00 -19.82 6.19
CA ALA A 61 -0.24 -21.04 5.96
C ALA A 61 0.24 -21.73 7.26
N ALA A 62 0.12 -21.05 8.41
CA ALA A 62 0.48 -21.53 9.74
C ALA A 62 -0.70 -22.23 10.43
#